data_AF-A0A367R7C5-F1
#
_entry.id   AF-A0A367R7C5-F1
#
_cell.length_a   1.000
_cell.length_b   1.000
_cell.length_c   1.000
_cell.angle_alpha   90.00
_cell.angle_beta   90.00
_cell.angle_gamma   90.00
#
_symmetry.space_group_name_H-M   'P 1'
#
loop_
_entity.id
_entity.type
_entity.pdbx_description
1 polymer ?
#
loop_
_entity_poly.entity_id
_entity_poly.type
_entity_poly.pdbx_seq_one_letter_code
_entity_poly.pdbx_strand_id
1 'polypeptide(L)' 'MKLYAKTIPQTLPDWATTVTKSADLFEVEINDEHPNFQSLLEELATEIEPGTFGVKAEDLCSRLGIEMSNPQPTPIS' A
#
# COMPACT_ATOMS: atom_id res chain seq x y z
N MET A 1 4.71 0.83 -9.00
CA MET A 1 3.47 0.16 -8.50
C MET A 1 2.35 1.19 -8.27
N LYS A 2 1.06 0.80 -8.21
CA LYS A 2 -0.07 1.71 -7.90
C LYS A 2 -0.96 1.19 -6.76
N LEU A 3 -1.41 2.09 -5.89
CA LEU A 3 -2.31 1.83 -4.76
C LEU A 3 -3.56 2.72 -4.83
N TYR A 4 -4.70 2.17 -4.42
CA TYR A 4 -5.98 2.87 -4.34
C TYR A 4 -6.46 2.92 -2.89
N ALA A 5 -6.57 4.13 -2.34
CA ALA A 5 -6.80 4.36 -0.93
C ALA A 5 -8.04 5.23 -0.69
N LYS A 6 -8.79 4.98 0.40
CA LYS A 6 -9.86 5.91 0.83
C LYS A 6 -9.32 7.13 1.53
N THR A 7 -8.25 6.93 2.28
CA THR A 7 -7.56 7.97 3.04
C THR A 7 -6.07 7.79 2.87
N ILE A 8 -5.36 8.92 2.80
CA ILE A 8 -3.90 8.96 2.74
C ILE A 8 -3.41 9.93 3.82
N PRO A 9 -2.21 9.73 4.38
CA PRO A 9 -1.62 10.71 5.28
C PRO A 9 -1.38 12.04 4.54
N GLN A 10 -1.30 13.14 5.29
CA GLN A 10 -1.04 14.48 4.70
C GLN A 10 0.33 14.55 4.01
N THR A 11 1.30 13.76 4.47
CA THR A 11 2.64 13.67 3.87
C THR A 11 2.90 12.21 3.52
N LEU A 12 3.14 11.96 2.25
CA LEU A 12 3.61 10.67 1.77
C LEU A 12 5.15 10.61 1.82
N PRO A 13 5.73 9.40 1.90
CA PRO A 13 7.16 9.22 1.70
C PRO A 13 7.64 9.76 0.34
N ASP A 14 8.93 10.07 0.24
CA ASP A 14 9.57 10.57 -0.99
C ASP A 14 9.46 9.63 -2.20
N TRP A 15 9.23 8.34 -1.94
CA TRP A 15 9.00 7.30 -2.94
C TRP A 15 7.53 7.08 -3.31
N ALA A 16 6.60 7.87 -2.78
CA ALA A 16 5.17 7.77 -3.06
C ALA A 16 4.59 9.14 -3.46
N THR A 17 3.75 9.16 -4.50
CA THR A 17 3.13 10.39 -4.99
C THR A 17 1.64 10.16 -5.27
N THR A 18 0.80 11.10 -4.86
CA THR A 18 -0.62 11.09 -5.24
C THR A 18 -0.77 11.56 -6.69
N VAL A 19 -1.28 10.69 -7.56
CA VAL A 19 -1.44 10.98 -9.00
C VAL A 19 -2.81 11.55 -9.31
N THR A 20 -3.86 11.01 -8.69
CA THR A 20 -5.22 11.53 -8.85
C THR A 20 -6.01 11.48 -7.56
N LYS A 21 -6.97 12.40 -7.44
CA LYS A 21 -7.99 12.42 -6.39
C LYS A 21 -9.34 12.31 -7.08
N SER A 22 -9.82 11.09 -7.28
CA SER A 22 -11.21 10.85 -7.70
C SER A 22 -12.12 11.02 -6.49
N ALA A 23 -13.42 11.22 -6.71
CA ALA A 23 -14.37 11.59 -5.65
C ALA A 23 -14.37 10.61 -4.45
N ASP A 24 -14.04 9.35 -4.68
CA ASP A 24 -14.12 8.29 -3.69
C ASP A 24 -12.77 7.64 -3.32
N LEU A 25 -11.70 7.87 -4.11
CA LEU A 25 -10.40 7.21 -3.93
C LEU A 25 -9.22 8.11 -4.32
N PHE A 26 -8.12 7.93 -3.60
CA PHE A 26 -6.80 8.45 -3.90
C PHE A 26 -6.00 7.41 -4.68
N GLU A 27 -5.50 7.78 -5.86
CA GLU A 27 -4.49 6.97 -6.57
C GLU A 27 -3.10 7.41 -6.10
N VAL A 28 -2.36 6.49 -5.50
CA VAL A 28 -0.99 6.69 -5.07
C VAL A 28 -0.08 5.86 -5.97
N GLU A 29 0.81 6.53 -6.69
CA GLU A 29 1.88 5.88 -7.42
C GLU A 29 3.09 5.71 -6.52
N ILE A 30 3.61 4.49 -6.51
CA ILE A 30 4.76 4.08 -5.72
C ILE A 30 5.91 3.87 -6.70
N ASN A 31 7.01 4.57 -6.47
CA ASN A 31 8.27 4.30 -7.13
C ASN A 31 8.89 3.06 -6.51
N ASP A 32 8.62 1.89 -7.11
CA ASP A 32 9.11 0.62 -6.61
C ASP A 32 10.62 0.44 -6.82
N GLU A 33 11.25 1.24 -7.67
CA GLU A 33 12.71 1.24 -7.86
C GLU A 33 13.45 2.09 -6.81
N HIS A 34 12.73 2.84 -5.98
CA HIS A 34 13.35 3.71 -4.98
C HIS A 34 14.03 2.88 -3.88
N PRO A 35 15.29 3.18 -3.51
CA PRO A 35 16.05 2.36 -2.54
C PRO A 35 15.36 2.29 -1.18
N ASN A 36 14.79 3.39 -0.69
CA ASN A 36 14.05 3.38 0.59
C ASN A 36 12.80 2.50 0.55
N PHE A 37 12.16 2.37 -0.62
CA PHE A 37 11.01 1.48 -0.76
C PHE A 37 11.45 0.02 -0.82
N GLN A 38 12.52 -0.29 -1.55
CA GLN A 38 13.12 -1.63 -1.58
C GLN A 38 13.54 -2.09 -0.17
N SER A 39 14.23 -1.23 0.58
CA SER A 39 14.60 -1.54 1.97
C SER A 39 13.38 -1.75 2.88
N LEU A 40 12.29 -1.02 2.67
CA LEU A 40 11.03 -1.26 3.38
C LEU A 40 10.43 -2.63 3.01
N LEU A 41 10.44 -3.00 1.73
CA LEU A 41 9.97 -4.33 1.32
C LEU A 41 10.80 -5.44 1.94
N GLU A 42 12.12 -5.29 2.00
CA GLU A 42 13.02 -6.24 2.66
C GLU A 42 12.76 -6.33 4.18
N GLU A 43 12.49 -5.20 4.84
CA GLU A 43 12.15 -5.18 6.27
C GLU A 43 10.83 -5.91 6.55
N LEU A 44 9.82 -5.70 5.69
CA LEU A 44 8.48 -6.28 5.85
C LEU A 44 8.37 -7.69 5.24
N ALA A 45 9.35 -8.13 4.45
CA ALA A 45 9.32 -9.42 3.79
C ALA A 45 9.25 -10.54 4.83
N THR A 46 8.22 -11.35 4.71
CA THR A 46 8.03 -12.52 5.56
C THR A 46 7.78 -13.74 4.70
N GLU A 47 8.08 -14.92 5.23
CA GLU A 47 7.80 -16.17 4.52
C GLU A 47 6.28 -16.37 4.48
N ILE A 48 5.73 -16.39 3.26
CA ILE A 48 4.29 -16.59 3.02
C ILE A 48 4.03 -18.07 2.70
N GLU A 49 4.93 -18.68 1.93
CA GLU A 49 4.99 -20.12 1.64
C GLU A 49 6.44 -20.58 1.75
N PRO A 50 6.73 -21.88 1.91
CA PRO A 50 8.10 -22.38 2.02
C PRO A 50 8.98 -21.91 0.86
N GLY A 51 9.96 -21.05 1.16
CA GLY A 51 10.86 -20.45 0.15
C GLY A 51 10.30 -19.26 -0.64
N THR A 52 9.06 -18.83 -0.38
CA THR A 52 8.42 -17.65 -0.98
C THR A 52 8.30 -16.55 0.06
N PHE A 53 9.04 -15.46 -0.16
CA PHE A 53 8.97 -14.26 0.66
C PHE A 53 8.08 -13.21 0.00
N GLY A 54 7.22 -12.58 0.79
CA GLY A 54 6.35 -11.53 0.32
C GLY A 54 6.02 -10.55 1.45
N VAL A 55 5.45 -9.41 1.06
CA VAL A 55 4.98 -8.40 2.00
C VAL A 55 3.46 -8.48 2.06
N LYS A 56 2.89 -8.55 3.27
CA LYS A 56 1.44 -8.49 3.42
C LYS A 56 0.96 -7.07 3.13
N ALA A 57 -0.11 -6.95 2.37
CA ALA A 57 -0.69 -5.65 2.01
C ALA A 57 -1.05 -4.82 3.26
N GLU A 58 -1.50 -5.47 4.34
CA GLU A 58 -1.85 -4.84 5.61
C GLU A 58 -0.64 -4.17 6.29
N ASP A 59 0.52 -4.83 6.30
CA ASP A 59 1.76 -4.31 6.90
C ASP A 59 2.27 -3.11 6.10
N LEU A 60 2.25 -3.22 4.78
CA LEU A 60 2.63 -2.13 3.88
C LEU A 60 1.73 -0.91 4.05
N CYS A 61 0.40 -1.12 4.10
CA CYS A 61 -0.55 -0.03 4.25
C CYS A 61 -0.49 0.61 5.64
N SER A 62 -0.26 -0.18 6.69
CA SER A 62 -0.05 0.33 8.04
C SER A 62 1.17 1.24 8.12
N ARG A 63 2.28 0.86 7.45
CA ARG A 63 3.47 1.72 7.37
C ARG A 63 3.27 2.99 6.55
N LEU A 64 2.45 2.89 5.52
CA LEU A 64 2.06 4.03 4.70
C LEU A 64 1.00 4.93 5.36
N GLY A 65 0.41 4.53 6.49
CA GLY A 65 -0.72 5.24 7.09
C GLY A 65 -1.94 5.29 6.17
N ILE A 66 -2.08 4.31 5.28
CA ILE A 66 -3.15 4.22 4.29
C ILE A 66 -4.22 3.28 4.80
N GLU A 67 -5.48 3.74 4.82
CA GLU A 67 -6.63 2.86 5.01
C GLU A 67 -7.04 2.29 3.65
N MET A 68 -6.80 0.99 3.45
CA MET A 68 -7.28 0.31 2.25
C MET A 68 -8.81 0.31 2.23
N SER A 69 -9.37 0.50 1.03
CA SER A 69 -10.75 0.09 0.77
C SER A 69 -10.85 -1.41 0.95
N ASN A 70 -11.20 -1.87 2.15
CA ASN A 70 -11.54 -3.27 2.34
C ASN A 70 -12.68 -3.58 1.36
N PRO A 71 -12.59 -4.60 0.49
CA PRO A 71 -13.76 -5.10 -0.22
C PRO A 71 -14.64 -5.71 0.86
N GLN A 72 -15.53 -4.92 1.46
CA GLN A 72 -16.53 -5.51 2.35
C GLN A 72 -17.29 -6.55 1.52
N PRO A 73 -17.35 -7.83 1.93
CA PRO A 73 -18.36 -8.71 1.40
C PRO A 73 -19.69 -8.07 1.78
N THR A 74 -20.44 -7.59 0.80
CA THR A 74 -21.81 -7.14 1.00
C THR A 74 -22.55 -8.26 1.74
N PRO A 75 -23.11 -8.03 2.94
CA PRO A 75 -24.02 -9.01 3.52
C PRO A 75 -25.21 -9.11 2.57
N ILE A 76 -25.35 -10.28 1.95
CA ILE A 76 -26.56 -10.65 1.22
C ILE A 76 -27.66 -10.72 2.29
N SER A 77 -28.53 -9.71 2.29
CA SER A 77 -29.73 -9.67 3.12
C SER A 77 -30.83 -10.56 2.56
#